data_AF-A0A7R9CXX0-F1
#
_entry.id   AF-A0A7R9CXX0-F1
#
_cell.length_a   1.000
_cell.length_b   1.000
_cell.length_c   1.000
_cell.angle_alpha   90.00
_cell.angle_beta   90.00
_cell.angle_gamma   90.00
#
_symmetry.space_group_name_H-M   'P 1'
#
loop_
_entity.id
_entity.type
_entity.pdbx_description
1 polymer ?
#
loop_
_entity_poly.entity_id
_entity_poly.type
_entity_poly.pdbx_seq_one_letter_code
_entity_poly.pdbx_strand_id
1 'polypeptide(L)' 'GLCPDWQDWNPTDSLQNASEAMGLADDWLNVRQLIRPEELVSPNMDEQSMMTYLSQYPNAKLKQGAPLRPRTNPNR' A
#
# COMPACT_ATOMS: atom_id res chain seq x y z
N GLY A 1 3.96 4.20 11.23
CA GLY A 1 3.15 3.32 10.34
C GLY A 1 4.07 2.72 9.29
N LEU A 2 3.58 1.86 8.40
CA LEU A 2 4.41 1.36 7.29
C LEU A 2 4.67 2.46 6.24
N CYS A 3 3.62 3.20 5.87
CA CYS A 3 3.72 4.40 5.04
C CYS A 3 3.30 5.61 5.89
N PRO A 4 4.20 6.27 6.64
CA PRO A 4 3.84 7.45 7.41
C PRO A 4 3.67 8.73 6.57
N ASP A 5 4.48 8.86 5.51
CA ASP A 5 4.62 10.07 4.69
C ASP A 5 3.78 10.01 3.40
N TRP A 6 2.80 9.10 3.34
CA TRP A 6 1.92 8.90 2.18
C TRP A 6 1.19 10.17 1.72
N GLN A 7 0.99 11.13 2.64
CA GLN A 7 0.36 12.42 2.35
C GLN A 7 1.28 13.37 1.60
N ASP A 8 2.59 13.19 1.76
CA ASP A 8 3.63 14.01 1.13
C ASP A 8 4.10 13.38 -0.20
N TRP A 9 3.56 12.21 -0.58
CA TRP A 9 3.88 11.54 -1.83
C TRP A 9 3.33 12.29 -3.04
N ASN A 10 4.08 12.24 -4.14
CA ASN A 10 3.71 12.91 -5.37
C ASN A 10 2.56 12.14 -6.07
N PRO A 11 1.38 12.74 -6.29
CA PRO A 11 0.26 12.07 -6.95
C PRO A 11 0.54 11.71 -8.41
N THR A 12 1.51 12.35 -9.08
CA THR A 12 1.89 11.97 -10.45
C THR A 12 2.65 10.65 -10.52
N ASP A 13 3.30 10.24 -9.43
CA ASP A 13 4.09 9.02 -9.33
C ASP A 13 3.24 7.87 -8.76
N SER A 14 1.98 7.78 -9.19
CA SER A 14 0.98 6.83 -8.69
C SER A 14 1.48 5.39 -8.73
N LEU A 15 2.15 4.99 -9.82
CA LEU A 15 2.71 3.65 -9.98
C LEU A 15 3.75 3.32 -8.91
N GLN A 16 4.66 4.25 -8.64
CA GLN A 16 5.71 4.07 -7.64
C GLN A 16 5.10 4.01 -6.24
N ASN A 17 4.16 4.90 -5.94
CA ASN A 17 3.42 4.92 -4.68
C ASN A 17 2.67 3.60 -4.44
N ALA A 18 1.97 3.11 -5.46
CA ALA A 18 1.27 1.84 -5.42
C ALA A 18 2.24 0.67 -5.19
N SER A 19 3.34 0.63 -5.95
CA SER A 19 4.36 -0.41 -5.84
C SER A 19 4.97 -0.46 -4.44
N GLU A 20 5.32 0.68 -3.87
CA GLU A 20 5.88 0.76 -2.51
C GLU A 20 4.86 0.33 -1.45
N ALA A 21 3.62 0.83 -1.53
CA ALA A 21 2.58 0.48 -0.57
C ALA A 21 2.19 -1.02 -0.64
N MET A 22 2.06 -1.58 -1.84
CA MET A 22 1.73 -2.99 -2.06
C MET A 22 2.88 -3.91 -1.64
N GLY A 23 4.13 -3.53 -1.91
CA GLY A 23 5.31 -4.25 -1.43
C GLY A 23 5.35 -4.33 0.09
N LEU A 24 5.16 -3.19 0.77
CA LEU A 24 5.11 -3.16 2.23
C LEU A 24 3.94 -3.97 2.81
N ALA A 25 2.79 -4.00 2.12
CA ALA A 25 1.65 -4.79 2.55
C ALA A 25 1.90 -6.30 2.43
N ASP A 26 2.59 -6.75 1.39
CA ASP A 26 2.98 -8.16 1.23
C ASP A 26 4.04 -8.57 2.27
N ASP A 27 5.08 -7.74 2.38
CA ASP A 27 6.20 -7.99 3.28
C ASP A 27 5.76 -7.99 4.75
N TRP A 28 4.91 -7.03 5.14
CA TRP A 28 4.66 -6.76 6.56
C TRP A 28 3.22 -6.95 7.02
N LEU A 29 2.23 -6.92 6.13
CA LEU A 29 0.82 -7.09 6.48
C LEU A 29 0.24 -8.45 6.06
N ASN A 30 1.05 -9.29 5.40
CA ASN A 30 0.64 -10.58 4.85
C ASN A 30 -0.53 -10.44 3.85
N VAL A 31 -0.54 -9.34 3.09
CA VAL A 31 -1.51 -9.05 2.03
C VAL A 31 -0.89 -9.42 0.70
N ARG A 32 -1.43 -10.44 0.02
CA ARG A 32 -0.86 -10.87 -1.25
C ARG A 32 -1.20 -9.89 -2.36
N GLN A 33 -0.22 -9.61 -3.22
CA GLN A 33 -0.38 -8.83 -4.44
C GLN A 33 -1.12 -9.64 -5.51
N LEU A 34 -2.45 -9.68 -5.41
CA LEU A 34 -3.32 -10.37 -6.38
C LEU A 34 -3.46 -9.60 -7.71
N ILE A 35 -3.17 -8.30 -7.64
CA ILE A 35 -3.18 -7.35 -8.75
C ILE A 35 -1.80 -6.73 -8.84
N ARG A 36 -1.44 -6.20 -10.01
CA ARG A 36 -0.17 -5.49 -10.18
C ARG A 36 -0.33 -4.00 -9.85
N PRO A 37 0.74 -3.31 -9.42
CA PRO A 37 0.69 -1.86 -9.20
C PRO A 37 0.24 -1.09 -10.44
N GLU A 38 0.65 -1.50 -11.63
CA GLU A 38 0.25 -0.89 -12.91
C GLU A 38 -1.25 -1.01 -13.16
N GLU A 39 -1.83 -2.16 -12.80
CA GLU A 39 -3.27 -2.40 -12.90
C GLU A 39 -4.03 -1.59 -11.85
N LEU A 40 -3.50 -1.46 -10.63
CA LEU A 40 -4.12 -0.71 -9.54
C LEU A 40 -4.26 0.79 -9.86
N VAL A 41 -3.28 1.36 -10.57
CA VAL A 41 -3.28 2.78 -10.94
C VAL A 41 -3.92 3.04 -12.30
N SER A 42 -4.31 1.98 -13.01
CA SER A 42 -4.96 2.09 -14.30
C SER A 42 -6.38 2.60 -14.15
N PRO A 43 -6.84 3.55 -14.99
CA PRO A 43 -8.23 4.00 -14.98
C PRO A 43 -9.21 2.91 -15.44
N ASN A 44 -8.72 1.84 -16.09
CA ASN A 44 -9.51 0.70 -16.56
C ASN A 44 -9.51 -0.46 -15.57
N MET A 45 -9.13 -0.23 -14.31
CA MET A 45 -9.07 -1.28 -13.30
C MET A 45 -10.47 -1.90 -13.08
N ASP A 46 -10.50 -3.21 -13.00
CA ASP A 46 -11.71 -3.96 -12.66
C ASP A 46 -12.04 -3.83 -11.15
N GLU A 47 -13.27 -3.36 -10.86
CA GLU A 47 -13.74 -3.14 -9.48
C GLU A 47 -13.76 -4.43 -8.66
N GLN A 48 -14.12 -5.57 -9.28
CA GLN A 48 -14.18 -6.85 -8.58
C GLN A 48 -12.79 -7.31 -8.14
N SER A 49 -11.78 -7.09 -8.98
CA SER A 49 -10.37 -7.34 -8.69
C SER A 49 -9.87 -6.43 -7.57
N MET A 50 -10.24 -5.14 -7.59
CA MET A 50 -9.89 -4.19 -6.53
C MET A 50 -10.51 -4.60 -5.18
N MET A 51 -11.80 -4.95 -5.18
CA MET A 51 -12.50 -5.40 -3.97
C MET A 51 -11.87 -6.65 -3.39
N THR A 52 -11.50 -7.61 -4.24
CA THR A 52 -10.81 -8.84 -3.83
C THR A 52 -9.48 -8.52 -3.13
N TYR A 53 -8.69 -7.63 -3.72
CA TYR A 53 -7.43 -7.20 -3.11
C TYR A 53 -7.65 -6.50 -1.76
N LEU A 54 -8.56 -5.51 -1.70
CA LEU A 54 -8.83 -4.74 -0.48
C LEU A 54 -9.45 -5.56 0.65
N SER A 55 -10.23 -6.60 0.31
CA SER A 55 -10.85 -7.52 1.28
C SER A 55 -9.86 -8.29 2.16
N GLN A 56 -8.57 -8.31 1.79
CA GLN A 56 -7.52 -8.91 2.59
C GLN A 56 -7.14 -8.04 3.81
N TYR A 57 -7.28 -6.72 3.71
CA TYR A 57 -6.82 -5.77 4.73
C TYR A 57 -7.52 -5.91 6.11
N PRO A 58 -8.83 -6.19 6.21
CA PRO A 58 -9.47 -6.46 7.50
C PRO A 58 -8.86 -7.62 8.28
N ASN A 59 -8.30 -8.61 7.58
CA ASN A 59 -7.65 -9.78 8.19
C ASN A 59 -6.12 -9.68 8.18
N ALA A 60 -5.58 -8.57 7.68
CA ALA A 60 -4.14 -8.36 7.56
C ALA A 60 -3.50 -8.27 8.94
N LYS A 61 -2.39 -8.98 9.11
CA LYS A 61 -1.67 -9.04 10.39
C LYS A 61 -0.29 -8.47 10.21
N LEU A 62 0.03 -7.46 11.01
CA LEU A 62 1.36 -6.89 11.06
C LEU A 62 2.36 -7.94 11.56
N LYS A 63 3.34 -8.29 10.74
CA LYS A 63 4.43 -9.18 11.12
C LYS A 63 5.30 -8.52 12.19
N GLN A 64 5.79 -9.31 13.14
CA GLN A 64 6.73 -8.83 14.16
C GLN A 64 8.03 -8.36 13.51
N GLY A 65 8.56 -7.22 13.94
CA GLY A 65 9.79 -6.64 13.39
C GLY A 65 9.59 -5.75 12.16
N ALA A 66 8.34 -5.44 11.79
CA ALA A 66 8.06 -4.49 10.73
C ALA A 66 8.76 -3.14 10.99
N PRO A 67 9.46 -2.57 9.98
CA PRO A 67 10.15 -1.29 10.09
C PRO A 67 9.10 -0.17 10.10
N LEU A 68 8.48 0.02 11.25
CA LEU A 68 7.54 1.10 11.47
C LEU A 68 8.32 2.40 11.53
N ARG A 69 8.25 3.18 10.45
CA ARG A 69 8.86 4.50 10.42
C ARG A 69 8.00 5.46 11.26
N PRO A 70 8.60 6.25 12.16
CA PRO A 70 7.91 7.40 12.74
C PRO A 70 7.56 8.38 11.62
N ARG A 71 6.44 9.09 11.72
CA ARG A 71 6.12 10.16 10.76
C ARG A 71 7.24 11.19 10.81
N THR A 72 7.82 11.49 9.65
CA THR A 72 9.00 12.35 9.55
C THR A 72 8.66 13.84 9.68
N ASN A 73 7.44 14.17 10.12
CA ASN A 73 6.98 15.54 10.35
C ASN A 73 6.72 15.82 11.84
N PRO A 74 7.70 16.38 12.57
CA PRO A 74 7.50 16.93 13.92
C PRO A 74 6.82 18.33 13.93
N ASN A 75 6.51 18.91 12.76
CA ASN A 75 6.12 20.34 12.64
C ASN A 75 4.87 20.62 11.79
N ARG A 76 3.80 19.81 11.92
CA ARG A 76 2.48 20.24 11.44
C ARG A 76 1.37 19.86 12.41
#